data_AF-A0A943N557-F1
#
_entry.id   AF-A0A943N557-F1
#
_cell.length_a   1.000
_cell.length_b   1.000
_cell.length_c   1.000
_cell.angle_alpha   90.00
_cell.angle_beta   90.00
_cell.angle_gamma   90.00
#
_symmetry.space_group_name_H-M   'P 1'
#
loop_
_entity.id
_entity.type
_entity.pdbx_description
1 polymer ?
#
loop_
_entity_poly.entity_id
_entity_poly.type
_entity_poly.pdbx_seq_one_letter_code
_entity_poly.pdbx_strand_id
1 'polypeptide(L)'
;VWMLTGLWHGADWNFVMWGIMFAALLIAEKTLLLGFIKKHRAIGHAYTLLVVMLCFIMFDASSVGEGFAAIAALFSRGSAANTEALYYLKSYAVPLTVAAFGATPWPKRIKAKLEATRIVGAIMAIAEPVALAALLCLCTAYLIDGSFNPFLYFRF
;
A
#
# COMPACT_ATOMS: atom_id res chain seq x y z
N VAL A 1 -8.09 -5.49 19.38
CA VAL A 1 -8.16 -4.55 18.23
C VAL A 1 -7.58 -5.18 16.98
N TRP A 2 -6.28 -5.49 16.92
CA TRP A 2 -5.63 -5.94 15.68
C TRP A 2 -6.10 -7.29 15.10
N MET A 3 -6.42 -8.27 15.94
CA MET A 3 -7.03 -9.53 15.46
C MET A 3 -8.45 -9.29 14.90
N LEU A 4 -9.23 -8.43 15.57
CA LEU A 4 -10.58 -8.07 15.12
C LEU A 4 -10.54 -7.26 13.82
N THR A 5 -9.53 -6.41 13.64
CA THR A 5 -9.32 -5.74 12.35
C THR A 5 -8.98 -6.77 11.28
N GLY A 6 -8.15 -7.77 11.57
CA GLY A 6 -7.92 -8.89 10.65
C GLY A 6 -9.23 -9.58 10.23
N LEU A 7 -10.03 -10.01 11.20
CA LEU A 7 -11.32 -10.67 10.94
C LEU A 7 -12.33 -9.80 10.18
N TRP A 8 -12.28 -8.47 10.34
CA TRP A 8 -13.11 -7.56 9.53
C TRP A 8 -12.74 -7.58 8.05
N HIS A 9 -11.48 -7.86 7.73
CA HIS A 9 -10.97 -7.94 6.37
C HIS A 9 -11.12 -9.34 5.75
N GLY A 10 -11.47 -10.39 6.50
CA GLY A 10 -11.70 -11.72 5.93
C GLY A 10 -11.85 -12.81 6.99
N ALA A 11 -12.49 -13.92 6.61
CA ALA A 11 -12.90 -14.98 7.54
C ALA A 11 -11.89 -16.14 7.68
N ASP A 12 -10.66 -15.97 7.22
CA ASP A 12 -9.61 -16.98 7.25
C ASP A 12 -8.43 -16.57 8.17
N TRP A 13 -7.62 -17.56 8.57
CA TRP A 13 -6.56 -17.44 9.56
C TRP A 13 -5.39 -16.56 9.12
N ASN A 14 -5.14 -16.42 7.81
CA ASN A 14 -4.14 -15.50 7.28
C ASN A 14 -4.46 -14.04 7.67
N PHE A 15 -5.74 -13.65 7.69
CA PHE A 15 -6.16 -12.32 8.12
C PHE A 15 -5.99 -12.10 9.63
N VAL A 16 -6.25 -13.12 10.44
CA VAL A 16 -5.96 -13.07 11.89
C VAL A 16 -4.47 -12.93 12.13
N MET A 17 -3.65 -13.74 11.44
CA MET A 17 -2.19 -13.71 11.53
C MET A 17 -1.64 -12.35 11.10
N TRP A 18 -2.14 -11.78 10.01
CA TRP A 18 -1.84 -10.43 9.58
C TRP A 18 -2.07 -9.38 10.68
N GLY A 19 -3.22 -9.47 11.37
CA GLY A 19 -3.52 -8.60 12.51
C GLY A 19 -2.53 -8.79 13.66
N ILE A 20 -2.17 -10.03 13.99
CA ILE A 20 -1.17 -10.35 15.01
C ILE A 20 0.21 -9.77 14.63
N MET A 21 0.63 -9.91 13.37
CA MET A 21 1.88 -9.34 12.87
C MET A 21 1.93 -7.83 13.07
N PHE A 22 0.86 -7.10 12.72
CA PHE A 22 0.78 -5.66 12.96
C PHE A 22 0.82 -5.30 14.45
N ALA A 23 0.13 -6.06 15.31
CA ALA A 23 0.18 -5.85 16.75
C ALA A 23 1.61 -6.02 17.30
N ALA A 24 2.28 -7.12 16.92
CA ALA A 24 3.65 -7.41 17.33
C ALA A 24 4.64 -6.34 16.85
N LEU A 25 4.54 -5.91 15.59
CA LEU A 25 5.37 -4.86 15.02
C LEU A 25 5.21 -3.54 15.76
N LEU A 26 3.98 -3.13 16.07
CA LEU A 26 3.73 -1.87 16.78
C LEU A 26 4.19 -1.91 18.24
N ILE A 27 4.05 -3.07 18.91
CA ILE A 27 4.57 -3.25 20.26
C ILE A 27 6.10 -3.17 20.24
N ALA A 28 6.76 -3.90 19.34
CA ALA A 28 8.22 -3.88 19.19
C ALA A 28 8.73 -2.48 18.82
N GLU A 29 8.04 -1.79 17.91
CA GLU A 29 8.41 -0.43 17.50
C GLU A 29 8.34 0.53 18.69
N LYS A 30 7.21 0.56 19.42
CA LYS A 30 7.02 1.50 20.53
C LYS A 30 7.92 1.22 21.73
N THR A 31 8.26 -0.04 21.98
CA THR A 31 9.03 -0.43 23.17
C THR A 31 10.53 -0.47 22.94
N LEU A 32 10.98 -0.87 21.74
CA LEU A 32 12.40 -1.16 21.48
C LEU A 32 13.00 -0.26 20.40
N LEU A 33 12.32 -0.09 19.25
CA LEU A 33 12.94 0.54 18.07
C LEU A 33 12.70 2.06 17.97
N LEU A 34 11.75 2.62 18.71
CA LEU A 34 11.30 4.01 18.53
C LEU A 34 12.43 5.04 18.63
N GLY A 35 13.33 4.88 19.61
CA GLY A 35 14.46 5.79 19.81
C GLY A 35 15.43 5.76 18.62
N PHE A 36 15.73 4.57 18.10
CA PHE A 36 16.62 4.38 16.97
C PHE A 36 16.01 4.91 15.67
N ILE A 37 14.76 4.56 15.37
CA ILE A 37 14.05 4.97 14.16
C ILE A 37 13.91 6.50 14.09
N LYS A 38 13.60 7.15 15.22
CA LYS A 38 13.50 8.62 15.27
C LYS A 38 14.82 9.32 14.95
N LYS A 39 15.95 8.72 15.35
CA LYS A 39 17.30 9.22 15.06
C LYS A 39 17.69 8.97 13.60
N HIS A 40 17.30 7.84 13.03
CA HIS A 40 17.66 7.43 11.67
C HIS A 40 16.42 7.35 10.76
N ARG A 41 15.92 8.51 10.33
CA ARG A 41 14.66 8.61 9.56
C ARG A 41 14.63 7.77 8.28
N ALA A 42 15.73 7.73 7.53
CA ALA A 42 15.82 6.93 6.30
C ALA A 42 15.68 5.43 6.57
N ILE A 43 16.33 4.94 7.63
CA ILE A 43 16.21 3.54 8.08
C ILE A 43 14.78 3.27 8.55
N GLY A 44 14.17 4.23 9.25
CA GLY A 44 12.75 4.18 9.61
C GLY A 44 11.83 3.96 8.41
N HIS A 45 11.98 4.76 7.36
CA HIS A 45 11.18 4.61 6.15
C HIS A 45 11.40 3.26 5.47
N ALA A 46 12.66 2.83 5.32
CA ALA A 46 12.97 1.53 4.71
C ALA A 46 12.38 0.37 5.53
N TYR A 47 12.51 0.42 6.86
CA TYR A 47 11.92 -0.54 7.78
C TYR A 47 10.40 -0.59 7.64
N THR A 48 9.71 0.55 7.71
CA THR A 48 8.25 0.61 7.61
C THR A 48 7.76 0.04 6.27
N LEU A 49 8.37 0.45 5.15
CA LEU A 49 8.00 -0.05 3.83
C LEU A 49 8.19 -1.58 3.74
N LEU A 50 9.30 -2.10 4.27
CA LEU A 50 9.58 -3.53 4.26
C LEU A 50 8.56 -4.31 5.11
N VAL A 51 8.38 -3.95 6.39
CA VAL A 51 7.51 -4.74 7.28
C VAL A 51 6.04 -4.65 6.87
N VAL A 52 5.60 -3.50 6.36
CA VAL A 52 4.24 -3.34 5.83
C VAL A 52 4.04 -4.22 4.59
N MET A 53 5.02 -4.29 3.69
CA MET A 53 4.98 -5.21 2.54
C MET A 53 4.89 -6.67 2.99
N LEU A 54 5.71 -7.09 3.97
CA LEU A 54 5.65 -8.46 4.49
C LEU A 54 4.29 -8.79 5.12
N CYS A 55 3.67 -7.84 5.84
CA CYS A 55 2.30 -8.01 6.31
C CYS A 55 1.35 -8.18 5.12
N PHE A 56 1.40 -7.31 4.10
CA PHE A 56 0.50 -7.43 2.95
C PHE A 56 0.67 -8.73 2.15
N ILE A 57 1.84 -9.38 2.19
CA ILE A 57 2.00 -10.75 1.65
C ILE A 57 1.18 -11.76 2.44
N MET A 58 1.23 -11.73 3.78
CA MET A 58 0.38 -12.58 4.63
C MET A 58 -1.11 -12.28 4.41
N PHE A 59 -1.44 -11.02 4.14
CA PHE A 59 -2.80 -10.59 3.87
C PHE A 59 -3.38 -11.20 2.59
N ASP A 60 -2.59 -11.24 1.52
CA ASP A 60 -3.02 -11.73 0.19
C ASP A 60 -2.98 -13.27 0.05
N ALA A 61 -2.15 -13.93 0.86
CA ALA A 61 -1.97 -15.39 0.83
C ALA A 61 -3.28 -16.16 1.04
N SER A 62 -3.40 -17.35 0.44
CA SER A 62 -4.57 -18.23 0.62
C SER A 62 -4.54 -19.02 1.93
N SER A 63 -3.41 -19.01 2.64
CA SER A 63 -3.28 -19.60 3.97
C SER A 63 -2.09 -19.01 4.73
N VAL A 64 -2.07 -19.22 6.06
CA VAL A 64 -0.93 -18.84 6.90
C VAL A 64 0.38 -19.51 6.43
N GLY A 65 0.29 -20.79 6.04
CA GLY A 65 1.46 -21.55 5.57
C GLY A 65 2.03 -20.98 4.28
N GLU A 66 1.16 -20.66 3.32
CA GLU A 66 1.57 -20.02 2.07
C GLU A 66 2.16 -18.62 2.32
N GLY A 67 1.56 -17.82 3.21
CA GLY A 67 2.08 -16.50 3.56
C GLY A 67 3.51 -16.54 4.10
N PHE A 68 3.81 -17.46 5.03
CA PHE A 68 5.17 -17.63 5.53
C PHE A 68 6.13 -18.19 4.48
N ALA A 69 5.67 -19.12 3.64
CA ALA A 69 6.48 -19.65 2.53
C ALA A 69 6.85 -18.55 1.53
N ALA A 70 5.91 -17.68 1.18
CA ALA A 70 6.14 -16.53 0.29
C ALA A 70 7.11 -15.52 0.90
N ILE A 71 6.96 -15.20 2.19
CA ILE A 71 7.91 -14.34 2.91
C ILE A 71 9.31 -14.96 2.92
N ALA A 72 9.42 -16.27 3.22
CA ALA A 72 10.70 -16.97 3.23
C ALA A 72 11.35 -17.00 1.84
N ALA A 73 10.56 -17.15 0.78
CA ALA A 73 11.05 -17.15 -0.60
C ALA A 73 11.74 -15.84 -0.98
N LEU A 74 11.31 -14.69 -0.45
CA LEU A 74 11.98 -13.39 -0.68
C LEU A 74 13.44 -13.37 -0.22
N PHE A 75 13.76 -14.13 0.83
CA PHE A 75 15.11 -14.20 1.41
C PHE A 75 15.88 -15.46 0.97
N SER A 76 15.30 -16.26 0.07
CA SER A 76 15.94 -17.46 -0.47
C SER A 76 17.00 -17.12 -1.54
N ARG A 77 17.94 -18.04 -1.74
CA ARG A 77 19.01 -17.86 -2.73
C ARG A 77 18.43 -17.89 -4.15
N GLY A 78 18.57 -16.80 -4.89
CA GLY A 78 18.01 -16.65 -6.25
C GLY A 78 16.70 -15.86 -6.32
N SER A 79 16.23 -15.29 -5.21
CA SER A 79 15.05 -14.41 -5.18
C SER A 79 15.27 -13.06 -5.89
N ALA A 80 16.53 -12.63 -6.05
CA ALA A 80 16.85 -11.37 -6.68
C ALA A 80 16.72 -11.44 -8.21
N ALA A 81 15.74 -10.70 -8.75
CA ALA A 81 15.56 -10.41 -10.17
C ALA A 81 15.34 -11.62 -11.09
N ASN A 82 14.32 -12.43 -10.79
CA ASN A 82 13.80 -13.38 -11.78
C ASN A 82 13.11 -12.63 -12.95
N THR A 83 13.05 -13.27 -14.11
CA THR A 83 12.51 -12.66 -15.35
C THR A 83 11.08 -12.15 -15.17
N GLU A 84 10.28 -12.86 -14.38
CA GLU A 84 8.90 -12.51 -14.08
C GLU A 84 8.77 -11.24 -13.24
N ALA A 85 9.57 -11.09 -12.18
CA ALA A 85 9.60 -9.86 -11.38
C ALA A 85 10.04 -8.65 -12.22
N LEU A 86 11.03 -8.82 -13.10
CA LEU A 86 11.45 -7.77 -14.02
C LEU A 86 10.36 -7.43 -15.05
N TYR A 87 9.62 -8.43 -15.52
CA TYR A 87 8.48 -8.23 -16.41
C TYR A 87 7.40 -7.41 -15.70
N TYR A 88 6.98 -7.80 -14.48
CA TYR A 88 5.98 -7.05 -13.73
C TYR A 88 6.45 -5.64 -13.36
N LEU A 89 7.72 -5.47 -12.97
CA LEU A 89 8.27 -4.15 -12.68
C LEU A 89 8.20 -3.23 -13.90
N LYS A 90 8.47 -3.75 -15.11
CA LYS A 90 8.37 -2.99 -16.36
C LYS A 90 6.91 -2.69 -16.71
N SER A 91 6.04 -3.70 -16.64
CA SER A 91 4.62 -3.57 -16.97
C SER A 91 3.90 -2.59 -16.04
N TYR A 92 4.28 -2.55 -14.75
CA TYR A 92 3.73 -1.64 -13.76
C TYR A 92 4.60 -0.40 -13.49
N ALA A 93 5.63 -0.12 -14.30
CA ALA A 93 6.55 0.99 -14.06
C ALA A 93 5.84 2.35 -14.00
N VAL A 94 4.87 2.57 -14.90
CA VAL A 94 4.08 3.81 -14.93
C VAL A 94 3.23 3.97 -13.68
N PRO A 95 2.32 3.04 -13.33
CA PRO A 95 1.52 3.19 -12.11
C PRO A 95 2.37 3.22 -10.84
N LEU A 96 3.47 2.45 -10.76
CA LEU A 96 4.37 2.47 -9.61
C LEU A 96 5.08 3.82 -9.45
N THR A 97 5.54 4.44 -10.54
CA THR A 97 6.20 5.76 -10.47
C THR A 97 5.22 6.86 -10.09
N VAL A 98 4.00 6.84 -10.64
CA VAL A 98 2.92 7.78 -10.28
C VAL A 98 2.54 7.62 -8.81
N ALA A 99 2.37 6.38 -8.32
CA ALA A 99 2.05 6.10 -6.92
C ALA A 99 3.18 6.51 -5.97
N ALA A 100 4.44 6.20 -6.32
CA ALA A 100 5.60 6.59 -5.53
C ALA A 100 5.72 8.11 -5.39
N PHE A 101 5.51 8.85 -6.48
CA PHE A 101 5.47 10.32 -6.44
C PHE A 101 4.28 10.83 -5.63
N GLY A 102 3.09 10.25 -5.85
CA GLY A 102 1.85 10.58 -5.18
C GLY A 102 1.88 10.38 -3.66
N ALA A 103 2.62 9.38 -3.19
CA ALA A 103 2.80 9.08 -1.77
C ALA A 103 3.72 10.07 -1.03
N THR A 104 4.39 10.98 -1.76
CA THR A 104 5.24 12.02 -1.16
C THR A 104 4.46 13.30 -0.86
N PRO A 105 5.02 14.24 -0.07
CA PRO A 105 4.41 15.56 0.12
C PRO A 105 4.46 16.48 -1.12
N TRP A 106 5.11 16.06 -2.21
CA TRP A 106 5.36 16.90 -3.38
C TRP A 106 4.09 17.35 -4.11
N PRO A 107 3.09 16.48 -4.40
CA PRO A 107 1.85 16.91 -5.04
C PRO A 107 1.16 18.03 -4.27
N LYS A 108 1.09 17.91 -2.93
CA LYS A 108 0.54 18.95 -2.06
C LYS A 108 1.33 20.26 -2.14
N ARG A 109 2.66 20.19 -2.15
CA ARG A 109 3.53 21.38 -2.25
C ARG A 109 3.41 22.07 -3.61
N ILE A 110 3.33 21.30 -4.69
CA ILE A 110 3.15 21.81 -6.05
C ILE A 110 1.79 22.50 -6.16
N LYS A 111 0.72 21.85 -5.68
CA LYS A 111 -0.62 22.43 -5.63
C LYS A 111 -0.62 23.77 -4.89
N ALA A 112 -0.10 23.80 -3.66
CA ALA A 112 -0.05 25.03 -2.87
C ALA A 112 0.74 26.17 -3.55
N LYS A 113 1.81 25.84 -4.29
CA LYS A 113 2.60 26.82 -5.04
C LYS A 113 1.83 27.35 -6.26
N LEU A 114 1.06 26.50 -6.95
CA LEU A 114 0.24 26.89 -8.10
C LEU A 114 -0.92 27.81 -7.66
N GLU A 115 -1.60 27.45 -6.57
CA GLU A 115 -2.73 28.21 -6.00
C GLU A 115 -2.33 29.55 -5.39
N ALA A 116 -1.04 29.82 -5.21
CA ALA A 116 -0.55 31.11 -4.71
C ALA A 116 -0.91 32.28 -5.65
N THR A 117 -1.26 32.01 -6.91
CA THR A 117 -1.77 33.03 -7.84
C THR A 117 -3.31 33.02 -7.85
N ARG A 118 -3.93 34.21 -7.75
CA ARG A 118 -5.39 34.36 -7.68
C ARG A 118 -6.14 33.68 -8.83
N ILE A 119 -5.59 33.73 -10.04
CA ILE A 119 -6.20 33.13 -11.24
C ILE A 119 -6.15 31.60 -11.15
N VAL A 120 -4.99 31.01 -10.84
CA VAL A 120 -4.84 29.56 -10.75
C VAL A 120 -5.64 29.01 -9.57
N GLY A 121 -5.66 29.70 -8.42
CA GLY A 121 -6.50 29.31 -7.29
C GLY A 121 -7.99 29.26 -7.64
N ALA A 122 -8.50 30.25 -8.39
CA ALA A 122 -9.89 30.25 -8.85
C ALA A 122 -10.20 29.11 -9.83
N ILE A 123 -9.27 28.80 -10.74
CA ILE A 123 -9.41 27.66 -11.67
C ILE A 123 -9.41 26.33 -10.90
N MET A 124 -8.47 26.15 -9.97
CA MET A 124 -8.33 24.92 -9.18
C MET A 124 -9.56 24.64 -8.31
N ALA A 125 -10.22 25.67 -7.78
CA ALA A 125 -11.45 25.53 -6.99
C ALA A 125 -12.60 24.85 -7.75
N ILE A 126 -12.60 24.93 -9.09
CA ILE A 126 -13.60 24.27 -9.95
C ILE A 126 -13.00 23.00 -10.59
N ALA A 127 -11.76 23.07 -11.06
CA ALA A 127 -11.11 21.96 -11.75
C ALA A 127 -10.91 20.73 -10.86
N GLU A 128 -10.56 20.91 -9.59
CA GLU A 128 -10.35 19.80 -8.65
C GLU A 128 -11.61 18.95 -8.41
N PRO A 129 -12.76 19.52 -7.97
CA PRO A 129 -13.97 18.71 -7.77
C PRO A 129 -14.46 18.08 -9.07
N VAL A 130 -14.33 18.77 -10.21
CA VAL A 130 -14.67 18.20 -11.53
C VAL A 130 -13.77 17.02 -11.87
N ALA A 131 -12.45 17.13 -11.67
CA ALA A 131 -11.51 16.05 -11.91
C ALA A 131 -11.74 14.85 -10.98
N LEU A 132 -12.03 15.10 -9.69
CA LEU A 132 -12.37 14.03 -8.74
C LEU A 132 -13.70 13.36 -9.09
N ALA A 133 -14.71 14.11 -9.53
CA ALA A 133 -15.97 13.55 -10.00
C ALA A 133 -15.77 12.71 -11.27
N ALA A 134 -14.99 13.20 -12.24
CA ALA A 134 -14.64 12.45 -13.44
C ALA A 134 -13.87 11.17 -13.11
N LEU A 135 -12.90 11.24 -12.19
CA LEU A 135 -12.15 10.09 -11.71
C LEU A 135 -13.06 9.07 -11.01
N LEU A 136 -13.99 9.54 -10.16
CA LEU A 136 -14.99 8.68 -9.53
C LEU A 136 -15.86 7.97 -10.57
N CYS A 137 -16.36 8.69 -11.58
CA CYS A 137 -17.11 8.13 -12.69
C CYS A 137 -16.29 7.08 -13.45
N LEU A 138 -15.02 7.37 -13.74
CA LEU A 138 -14.11 6.44 -14.41
C LEU A 138 -13.89 5.18 -13.57
N CYS A 139 -13.56 5.31 -12.28
CA CYS A 139 -13.40 4.18 -11.36
C CYS A 139 -14.68 3.35 -11.29
N THR A 140 -15.85 4.00 -11.30
CA THR A 140 -17.15 3.33 -11.27
C THR A 140 -17.42 2.59 -12.58
N ALA A 141 -17.09 3.19 -13.73
CA ALA A 141 -17.23 2.54 -15.04
C ALA A 141 -16.35 1.28 -15.13
N TYR A 142 -15.09 1.36 -14.70
CA TYR A 142 -14.20 0.19 -14.62
C TYR A 142 -14.69 -0.87 -13.61
N LEU A 143 -15.30 -0.45 -12.50
CA LEU A 143 -15.88 -1.38 -11.53
C LEU A 143 -17.08 -2.14 -12.13
N ILE A 144 -17.90 -1.48 -12.95
CA ILE A 144 -19.05 -2.07 -13.64
C ILE A 144 -18.59 -3.01 -14.77
N ASP A 145 -17.57 -2.62 -15.53
CA ASP A 145 -17.00 -3.44 -16.62
C ASP A 145 -16.29 -4.70 -16.09
N GLY A 146 -15.68 -4.59 -14.91
CA GLY A 146 -15.05 -5.70 -14.20
C GLY A 146 -16.07 -6.78 -13.80
N SER A 147 -16.27 -7.76 -14.67
CA SER A 147 -17.25 -8.86 -14.52
C SER A 147 -16.99 -9.79 -13.32
N PHE A 148 -15.85 -9.66 -12.64
CA PHE A 148 -15.49 -10.36 -11.41
C PHE A 148 -14.57 -9.46 -10.58
N ASN A 149 -15.11 -8.79 -9.56
CA ASN A 149 -14.34 -8.14 -8.52
C ASN A 149 -14.63 -8.86 -7.21
N PRO A 150 -14.07 -10.07 -6.95
CA PRO A 150 -14.04 -10.54 -5.59
C PRO A 150 -13.16 -9.50 -4.88
N PHE A 151 -13.82 -8.61 -4.15
CA PHE A 151 -13.15 -7.72 -3.21
C PHE A 151 -12.13 -8.58 -2.46
N LEU A 152 -10.91 -8.07 -2.22
CA LEU A 152 -9.83 -8.83 -1.57
C LEU A 152 -10.29 -9.55 -0.27
N TYR A 153 -11.38 -9.09 0.33
CA TYR A 153 -12.02 -9.60 1.55
C TYR A 153 -13.12 -10.65 1.35
N PHE A 154 -13.68 -10.80 0.14
CA PHE A 154 -14.66 -11.86 -0.20
C PHE A 154 -13.93 -13.18 -0.50
N ARG A 155 -13.09 -13.62 0.43
CA ARG A 155 -12.58 -14.99 0.52
C ARG A 155 -13.23 -15.61 1.76
N PHE A 156 -14.45 -16.11 1.59
CA PHE A 156 -15.12 -17.00 2.53
C PHE A 156 -14.98 -18.44 2.05
#